data_AF-A0A401KCI0-F1
#
_entry.id   AF-A0A401KCI0-F1
#
_cell.length_a   1.000
_cell.length_b   1.000
_cell.length_c   1.000
_cell.angle_alpha   90.00
_cell.angle_beta   90.00
_cell.angle_gamma   90.00
#
_symmetry.space_group_name_H-M   'P 1'
#
loop_
_entity.id
_entity.type
_entity.pdbx_description
1 polymer ?
#
loop_
_entity_poly.entity_id
_entity_poly.type
_entity_poly.pdbx_seq_one_letter_code
_entity_poly.pdbx_strand_id
1 'polypeptide(L)'
;MATETIDQKTLSQLVEAGAVRAAHVVGHGNGWTIAAKYGLTERFLSAKRGDVRVFRKLETLVAFLRELGISRFDVDAAGFDPESAERTTRPDRSAALKEAHAARAYDKWFRDQVQQALDDPRPSLPHAEVKAEFAKRRAALRQRVAKRGGNA
;
A
#
# COMPACT_ATOMS: atom_id res chain seq x y z
N MET A 1 2.67 2.82 31.30
CA MET A 1 1.25 2.72 31.74
C MET A 1 0.51 1.96 30.64
N ALA A 2 -0.10 0.82 30.94
CA ALA A 2 -0.72 -0.02 29.92
C ALA A 2 -1.88 0.73 29.27
N THR A 3 -1.74 1.08 27.99
CA THR A 3 -2.82 1.63 27.15
C THR A 3 -3.81 0.51 26.88
N GLU A 4 -4.78 0.36 27.77
CA GLU A 4 -5.85 -0.58 27.55
C GLU A 4 -6.79 -0.06 26.46
N THR A 5 -7.02 -0.88 25.45
CA THR A 5 -7.82 -0.52 24.28
C THR A 5 -9.22 -1.13 24.32
N ILE A 6 -10.18 -0.48 23.66
CA ILE A 6 -11.54 -0.97 23.44
C ILE A 6 -11.83 -0.99 21.94
N ASP A 7 -12.57 -1.99 21.48
CA ASP A 7 -12.96 -2.05 20.07
C ASP A 7 -14.08 -1.06 19.73
N GLN A 8 -14.28 -0.82 18.43
CA GLN A 8 -15.32 0.09 17.95
C GLN A 8 -16.73 -0.39 18.32
N LYS A 9 -16.97 -1.71 18.39
CA LYS A 9 -18.29 -2.28 18.67
C LYS A 9 -18.68 -2.02 20.13
N THR A 10 -17.76 -2.28 21.05
CA THR A 10 -17.90 -1.96 22.48
C THR A 10 -18.05 -0.48 22.69
N LEU A 11 -17.26 0.37 22.02
CA LEU A 11 -17.44 1.82 22.10
C LEU A 11 -18.85 2.24 21.64
N SER A 12 -19.34 1.72 20.52
CA SER A 12 -20.69 1.99 20.01
C SER A 12 -21.76 1.59 21.03
N GLN A 13 -21.65 0.38 21.61
CA GLN A 13 -22.58 -0.09 22.64
C GLN A 13 -22.56 0.78 23.89
N LEU A 14 -21.39 1.26 24.31
CA LEU A 14 -21.27 2.17 25.45
C LEU A 14 -21.89 3.55 25.17
N VAL A 15 -21.81 4.05 23.93
CA VAL A 15 -22.45 5.31 23.54
C VAL A 15 -23.96 5.14 23.48
N GLU A 16 -24.46 4.06 22.87
CA GLU A 16 -25.90 3.74 22.82
C GLU A 16 -26.49 3.58 24.23
N ALA A 17 -25.74 2.97 25.15
CA ALA A 17 -26.13 2.83 26.55
C ALA A 17 -26.00 4.14 27.36
N GLY A 18 -25.50 5.23 26.77
CA GLY A 18 -25.25 6.50 27.47
C GLY A 18 -24.14 6.42 28.54
N ALA A 19 -23.30 5.39 28.51
CA ALA A 19 -22.27 5.13 29.50
C ALA A 19 -20.99 5.95 29.28
N VAL A 20 -20.80 6.50 28.08
CA VAL A 20 -19.67 7.39 27.75
C VAL A 20 -19.97 8.78 28.28
N ARG A 21 -19.16 9.23 29.26
CA ARG A 21 -19.31 10.57 29.87
C ARG A 21 -18.57 11.64 29.10
N ALA A 22 -17.44 11.27 28.51
CA ALA A 22 -16.58 12.16 27.75
C ALA A 22 -15.77 11.38 26.72
N ALA A 23 -15.46 12.03 25.60
CA ALA A 23 -14.47 11.57 24.65
C ALA A 23 -13.36 12.63 24.55
N HIS A 24 -12.12 12.16 24.63
CA HIS A 24 -10.93 12.97 24.50
C HIS A 24 -10.19 12.58 23.23
N VAL A 25 -9.82 13.58 22.45
CA VAL A 25 -9.02 13.42 21.25
C VAL A 25 -7.61 13.85 21.60
N VAL A 26 -6.67 12.90 21.59
CA VAL A 26 -5.28 13.15 22.03
C VAL A 26 -4.36 13.05 20.82
N GLY A 27 -3.53 14.09 20.62
CA GLY A 27 -2.46 14.09 19.64
C GLY A 27 -1.44 12.98 19.94
N HIS A 28 -1.12 12.19 18.93
CA HIS A 28 -0.11 11.12 19.02
C HIS A 28 0.75 11.12 17.76
N GLY A 29 1.97 11.66 17.90
CA GLY A 29 2.85 11.90 16.76
C GLY A 29 2.13 12.80 15.75
N ASN A 30 2.05 12.36 14.50
CA ASN A 30 1.40 13.16 13.44
C ASN A 30 -0.05 12.75 13.16
N GLY A 31 -0.73 12.24 14.18
CA GLY A 31 -2.12 11.86 14.09
C GLY A 31 -2.87 12.05 15.40
N TRP A 32 -4.11 11.58 15.40
CA TRP A 32 -5.08 11.79 16.47
C TRP A 32 -5.60 10.45 16.95
N THR A 33 -5.67 10.27 18.26
CA THR A 33 -6.24 9.09 18.90
C THR A 33 -7.49 9.48 19.67
N ILE A 34 -8.39 8.52 19.88
CA ILE A 34 -9.62 8.73 20.64
C ILE A 34 -9.49 7.94 21.95
N ALA A 35 -9.61 8.63 23.07
CA ALA A 35 -9.78 8.06 24.39
C ALA A 35 -11.23 8.28 24.84
N ALA A 36 -11.95 7.20 25.14
CA ALA A 36 -13.30 7.26 25.66
C ALA A 36 -13.26 7.05 27.18
N LYS A 37 -13.90 7.96 27.91
CA LYS A 37 -14.07 7.83 29.35
C LYS A 37 -15.45 7.25 29.64
N TYR A 38 -15.47 6.02 30.14
CA TYR A 38 -16.67 5.35 30.60
C TYR A 38 -16.48 4.89 32.04
N GLY A 39 -17.44 5.23 32.91
CA GLY A 39 -17.30 4.99 34.35
C GLY A 39 -16.09 5.70 34.97
N LEU A 40 -15.20 4.92 35.59
CA LEU A 40 -13.94 5.38 36.21
C LEU A 40 -12.71 5.13 35.33
N THR A 41 -12.90 4.56 34.14
CA THR A 41 -11.81 4.11 33.27
C THR A 41 -11.76 4.94 31.99
N GLU A 42 -10.53 5.18 31.54
CA GLU A 42 -10.24 5.77 30.24
C GLU A 42 -9.62 4.69 29.34
N ARG A 43 -10.17 4.49 28.15
CA ARG A 43 -9.67 3.50 27.20
C ARG A 43 -9.52 4.10 25.82
N PHE A 44 -8.45 3.71 25.14
CA PHE A 44 -8.23 4.13 23.76
C PHE A 44 -8.99 3.25 22.78
N LEU A 45 -9.47 3.85 21.70
CA LEU A 45 -10.08 3.11 20.60
C LEU A 45 -9.02 2.26 19.89
N SER A 46 -9.27 0.95 19.73
CA SER A 46 -8.44 0.07 18.93
C SER A 46 -8.78 0.15 17.44
N ALA A 47 -7.75 -0.04 16.60
CA ALA A 47 -7.88 -0.38 15.21
C ALA A 47 -8.28 -1.86 15.08
N LYS A 48 -8.67 -2.28 13.86
CA LYS A 48 -9.06 -3.69 13.58
C LYS A 48 -7.99 -4.74 13.94
N ARG A 49 -6.73 -4.32 14.16
CA ARG A 49 -5.60 -5.21 14.53
C ARG A 49 -5.26 -5.19 16.03
N GLY A 50 -6.04 -4.49 16.86
CA GLY A 50 -5.84 -4.42 18.31
C GLY A 50 -4.99 -3.24 18.79
N ASP A 51 -4.15 -2.67 17.91
CA ASP A 51 -3.37 -1.46 18.20
C ASP A 51 -4.26 -0.23 18.38
N VAL A 52 -3.77 0.83 19.04
CA VAL A 52 -4.51 2.11 19.15
C VAL A 52 -4.77 2.69 17.75
N ARG A 53 -6.02 3.10 17.51
CA ARG A 53 -6.44 3.69 16.24
C ARG A 53 -5.96 5.13 16.14
N VAL A 54 -5.09 5.38 15.17
CA VAL A 54 -4.59 6.72 14.83
C VAL A 54 -5.28 7.24 13.56
N PHE A 55 -5.86 8.43 13.64
CA PHE A 55 -6.46 9.15 12.53
C PHE A 55 -5.47 10.23 12.03
N ARG A 56 -5.20 10.27 10.72
CA ARG A 56 -4.30 11.28 10.13
C ARG A 56 -4.89 12.68 10.10
N LYS A 57 -6.22 12.77 10.00
CA LYS A 57 -6.97 14.02 9.83
C LYS A 57 -7.98 14.15 10.95
N LEU A 58 -8.06 15.33 11.56
CA LEU A 58 -9.02 15.61 12.62
C LEU A 58 -10.45 15.54 12.07
N GLU A 59 -10.70 16.01 10.85
CA GLU A 59 -12.04 16.02 10.23
C GLU A 59 -12.59 14.60 10.06
N THR A 60 -11.73 13.64 9.70
CA THR A 60 -12.12 12.22 9.61
C THR A 60 -12.47 11.65 10.97
N LEU A 61 -11.75 12.06 12.02
CA LEU A 61 -12.05 11.69 13.39
C LEU A 61 -13.39 12.29 13.85
N VAL A 62 -13.64 13.57 13.56
CA VAL A 62 -14.91 14.24 13.89
C VAL A 62 -16.10 13.56 13.21
N ALA A 63 -15.97 13.24 11.92
CA ALA A 63 -17.01 12.51 11.19
C ALA A 63 -17.29 11.14 11.84
N PHE A 64 -16.23 10.43 12.23
CA PHE A 64 -16.35 9.14 12.91
C PHE A 64 -17.03 9.25 14.29
N LEU A 65 -16.67 10.24 15.11
CA LEU A 65 -17.33 10.48 16.40
C LEU A 65 -18.81 10.84 16.23
N ARG A 66 -19.13 11.64 15.21
CA ARG A 66 -20.51 12.02 14.90
C ARG A 66 -21.36 10.83 14.46
N GLU A 67 -20.80 9.91 13.67
CA GLU A 67 -21.46 8.64 13.31
C GLU A 67 -21.73 7.76 14.53
N LEU A 68 -20.85 7.79 15.54
CA LEU A 68 -21.07 7.12 16.82
C LEU A 68 -22.07 7.83 17.74
N GLY A 69 -22.51 9.04 17.42
CA GLY A 69 -23.43 9.83 18.26
C GLY A 69 -22.73 10.76 19.28
N ILE A 70 -21.40 10.86 19.25
CA ILE A 70 -20.62 11.77 20.11
C ILE A 70 -20.50 13.12 19.39
N SER A 71 -21.18 14.14 19.92
CA SER A 71 -21.21 15.49 19.36
C SER A 71 -20.29 16.48 20.08
N ARG A 72 -19.87 16.18 21.31
CA ARG A 72 -19.00 17.01 22.13
C ARG A 72 -17.82 16.17 22.62
N PHE A 73 -16.61 16.67 22.42
CA PHE A 73 -15.37 16.05 22.82
C PHE A 73 -14.32 17.15 23.00
N ASP A 74 -13.32 16.89 23.82
CA ASP A 74 -12.19 17.79 24.02
C ASP A 74 -11.00 17.34 23.18
N VAL A 75 -10.21 18.30 22.69
CA VAL A 75 -9.02 18.02 21.89
C VAL A 75 -7.78 18.48 22.68
N ASP A 76 -6.92 17.53 23.01
CA ASP A 76 -5.58 17.77 23.54
C ASP A 76 -4.56 17.63 22.39
N ALA A 77 -4.01 18.77 21.97
CA ALA A 77 -3.02 18.85 20.91
C ALA A 77 -1.57 18.79 21.41
N ALA A 78 -1.32 18.62 22.72
CA ALA A 78 0.03 18.68 23.28
C ALA A 78 1.00 17.64 22.69
N GLY A 79 0.48 16.47 22.28
CA GLY A 79 1.25 15.40 21.64
C GLY A 79 1.19 15.38 20.11
N PHE A 80 0.58 16.39 19.48
CA PHE A 80 0.49 16.47 18.02
C PHE A 80 1.71 17.18 17.43
N ASP A 81 2.45 16.46 16.59
CA ASP A 81 3.59 16.97 15.83
C ASP A 81 3.37 16.68 14.33
N PRO A 82 3.13 17.70 13.48
CA PRO A 82 2.94 17.50 12.06
C PRO A 82 4.22 16.99 11.35
N GLU A 83 5.40 17.26 11.89
CA GLU A 83 6.70 16.88 11.34
C GLU A 83 7.14 15.49 11.78
N SER A 84 6.56 14.93 12.85
CA SER A 84 6.82 13.54 13.30
C SER A 84 6.22 12.48 12.37
N ALA A 85 5.94 12.83 11.12
CA ALA A 85 5.37 11.96 10.13
C ALA A 85 6.33 10.81 9.81
N GLU A 86 6.17 9.69 10.51
CA GLU A 86 6.51 8.39 9.97
C GLU A 86 5.68 8.22 8.69
N ARG A 87 6.30 8.56 7.56
CA ARG A 87 5.80 8.26 6.22
C ARG A 87 5.87 6.75 6.07
N THR A 88 4.92 6.04 6.67
CA THR A 88 4.53 4.71 6.20
C THR A 88 3.82 4.94 4.87
N THR A 89 4.62 5.28 3.85
CA THR A 89 4.21 5.32 2.46
C THR A 89 3.89 3.89 2.11
N ARG A 90 2.63 3.50 2.31
CA ARG A 90 2.08 2.31 1.68
C ARG A 90 2.46 2.46 0.20
N PRO A 91 3.25 1.56 -0.39
CA PRO A 91 3.56 1.62 -1.81
C PRO A 91 2.24 1.79 -2.53
N ASP A 92 2.16 2.81 -3.38
CA ASP A 92 0.91 3.24 -3.99
C ASP A 92 0.18 2.01 -4.53
N ARG A 93 -1.04 1.77 -4.03
CA ARG A 93 -1.86 0.63 -4.44
C ARG A 93 -2.03 0.62 -5.96
N SER A 94 -1.96 1.79 -6.61
CA SER A 94 -1.97 1.93 -8.06
C SER A 94 -0.73 1.33 -8.73
N ALA A 95 0.46 1.48 -8.12
CA ALA A 95 1.71 0.91 -8.62
C ALA A 95 1.70 -0.62 -8.49
N ALA A 96 1.27 -1.14 -7.33
CA ALA A 96 1.14 -2.58 -7.12
C ALA A 96 0.10 -3.23 -8.07
N LEU A 97 -1.02 -2.55 -8.36
CA LEU A 97 -2.00 -3.02 -9.34
C LEU A 97 -1.43 -2.99 -10.77
N LYS A 98 -0.72 -1.93 -11.16
CA LYS A 98 -0.07 -1.83 -12.47
C LYS A 98 0.96 -2.94 -12.69
N GLU A 99 1.77 -3.23 -11.67
CA GLU A 99 2.76 -4.30 -11.70
C GLU A 99 2.10 -5.68 -11.87
N ALA A 100 1.03 -5.95 -11.11
CA ALA A 100 0.28 -7.21 -11.24
C ALA A 100 -0.37 -7.37 -12.63
N HIS A 101 -0.87 -6.28 -13.22
CA HIS A 101 -1.42 -6.32 -14.59
C HIS A 101 -0.34 -6.50 -15.66
N ALA A 102 0.81 -5.85 -15.51
CA ALA A 102 1.95 -6.01 -16.41
C ALA A 102 2.48 -7.45 -16.40
N ALA A 103 2.60 -8.06 -15.22
CA ALA A 103 3.01 -9.46 -15.08
C ALA A 103 2.07 -10.42 -15.81
N ARG A 104 0.74 -10.22 -15.71
CA ARG A 104 -0.23 -11.07 -16.42
C ARG A 104 -0.20 -10.89 -17.93
N ALA A 105 0.00 -9.67 -18.42
CA ALA A 105 0.13 -9.40 -19.85
C ALA A 105 1.39 -10.06 -20.43
N TYR A 106 2.50 -9.98 -19.70
CA TYR A 106 3.76 -10.62 -20.08
C TYR A 106 3.64 -12.14 -20.08
N ASP A 107 3.06 -12.74 -19.03
CA ASP A 107 2.87 -14.19 -18.96
C ASP A 107 2.03 -14.73 -20.11
N LYS A 108 0.94 -14.03 -20.47
CA LYS A 108 0.11 -14.41 -21.60
C LYS A 108 0.90 -14.37 -22.91
N TRP A 109 1.55 -13.24 -23.18
CA TRP A 109 2.38 -13.09 -24.37
C TRP A 109 3.48 -14.16 -24.45
N PHE A 110 4.16 -14.43 -23.33
CA PHE A 110 5.22 -15.42 -23.27
C PHE A 110 4.70 -16.83 -23.58
N ARG A 111 3.56 -17.23 -23.01
CA ARG A 111 2.94 -18.53 -23.33
C ARG A 111 2.50 -18.62 -24.79
N ASP A 112 1.94 -17.55 -25.34
CA ASP A 112 1.55 -17.50 -26.75
C ASP A 112 2.78 -17.65 -27.67
N GLN A 113 3.91 -17.02 -27.31
CA GLN A 113 5.19 -17.18 -28.05
C GLN A 113 5.76 -18.60 -27.93
N VAL A 114 5.70 -19.21 -26.75
CA VAL A 114 6.15 -20.60 -26.55
C VAL A 114 5.27 -21.56 -27.36
N GLN A 115 3.95 -21.37 -27.36
CA GLN A 115 3.04 -22.21 -28.13
C GLN A 115 3.30 -22.09 -29.63
N GLN A 116 3.50 -20.87 -30.15
CA GLN A 116 3.88 -20.65 -31.54
C GLN A 116 5.19 -21.37 -31.93
N ALA A 117 6.16 -21.44 -31.02
CA ALA A 117 7.41 -22.15 -31.26
C ALA A 117 7.24 -23.68 -31.21
N LEU A 118 6.33 -24.19 -30.39
CA LEU A 118 6.00 -25.62 -30.32
C LEU A 118 5.18 -26.08 -31.54
N ASP A 119 4.30 -25.23 -32.05
CA ASP A 119 3.45 -25.51 -33.21
C ASP A 119 4.20 -25.38 -34.55
N ASP A 120 5.46 -24.92 -34.54
CA ASP A 120 6.28 -24.76 -35.74
C ASP A 120 6.66 -26.13 -36.35
N PRO A 121 6.26 -26.43 -37.60
CA PRO A 121 6.55 -27.72 -38.23
C PRO A 121 8.02 -27.87 -38.67
N ARG A 122 8.84 -26.82 -38.57
CA ARG A 122 10.24 -26.85 -39.00
C ARG A 122 11.09 -27.74 -38.06
N PRO A 123 12.03 -28.52 -38.60
CA PRO A 123 12.91 -29.33 -37.77
C PRO A 123 13.84 -28.46 -36.93
N SER A 124 14.19 -28.96 -35.74
CA SER A 124 15.18 -28.32 -34.88
C SER A 124 16.55 -28.25 -35.57
N LEU A 125 17.20 -27.10 -35.50
CA LEU A 125 18.52 -26.88 -36.07
C LEU A 125 19.63 -27.29 -35.09
N PRO A 126 20.74 -27.89 -35.55
CA PRO A 126 21.90 -28.17 -34.71
C PRO A 126 22.51 -26.89 -34.13
N HIS A 127 22.94 -26.95 -32.87
CA HIS A 127 23.55 -25.81 -32.15
C HIS A 127 24.73 -25.17 -32.88
N ALA A 128 25.56 -25.98 -33.56
CA ALA A 128 26.73 -25.51 -34.29
C ALA A 128 26.34 -24.60 -35.48
N GLU A 129 25.28 -24.96 -36.20
CA GLU A 129 24.77 -24.19 -37.33
C GLU A 129 24.19 -22.85 -36.87
N VAL A 130 23.39 -22.87 -35.80
CA VAL A 130 22.85 -21.67 -35.15
C VAL A 130 23.98 -20.73 -34.72
N LYS A 131 25.02 -21.26 -34.06
CA LYS A 131 26.19 -20.45 -33.66
C LYS A 131 26.90 -19.80 -34.84
N ALA A 132 27.11 -20.54 -35.93
CA ALA A 132 27.74 -20.03 -37.13
C ALA A 132 26.90 -18.92 -37.79
N GLU A 133 25.57 -19.10 -37.85
CA GLU A 133 24.66 -18.10 -38.40
C GLU A 133 24.65 -16.82 -37.56
N PHE A 134 24.52 -16.94 -36.23
CA PHE A 134 24.56 -15.78 -35.35
C PHE A 134 25.93 -15.06 -35.38
N ALA A 135 27.04 -15.78 -35.56
CA ALA A 135 28.36 -15.18 -35.76
C ALA A 135 28.41 -14.32 -37.03
N LYS A 136 27.87 -14.83 -38.16
CA LYS A 136 27.75 -14.07 -39.41
C LYS A 136 26.87 -12.82 -39.22
N ARG A 137 25.69 -12.97 -38.59
CA ARG A 137 24.78 -11.84 -38.30
C ARG A 137 25.45 -10.75 -37.45
N ARG A 138 26.16 -11.13 -36.38
CA ARG A 138 26.89 -10.17 -35.53
C ARG A 138 28.02 -9.48 -36.30
N ALA A 139 28.78 -10.20 -37.12
CA ALA A 139 29.86 -9.61 -37.92
C ALA A 139 29.32 -8.58 -38.93
N ALA A 140 28.23 -8.91 -39.62
CA ALA A 140 27.55 -8.00 -40.54
C ALA A 140 27.02 -6.74 -39.80
N LEU A 141 26.44 -6.91 -38.61
CA LEU A 141 25.97 -5.79 -37.80
C LEU A 141 27.12 -4.86 -37.39
N ARG A 142 28.27 -5.41 -36.96
CA ARG A 142 29.46 -4.62 -36.63
C ARG A 142 29.97 -3.83 -37.83
N GLN A 143 30.02 -4.42 -39.02
CA GLN A 143 30.41 -3.71 -40.24
C GLN A 143 29.44 -2.58 -40.58
N ARG A 144 28.12 -2.76 -40.37
CA ARG A 144 27.12 -1.71 -40.57
C ARG A 144 27.28 -0.55 -39.60
N VAL A 145 27.51 -0.85 -38.32
CA VAL A 145 27.74 0.18 -37.29
C VAL A 145 29.04 0.94 -37.58
N ALA A 146 30.12 0.25 -37.94
CA ALA A 146 31.39 0.88 -38.31
C ALA A 146 31.27 1.78 -39.55
N LYS A 147 30.56 1.34 -40.60
CA LYS A 147 30.29 2.17 -41.78
C LYS A 147 29.42 3.40 -41.46
N ARG A 148 28.52 3.29 -40.48
CA ARG A 148 27.65 4.41 -40.05
C ARG A 148 28.38 5.40 -39.13
N GLY A 149 29.36 4.92 -38.36
CA GLY A 149 30.21 5.75 -37.48
C GLY A 149 31.42 6.39 -38.16
N GLY A 150 31.85 5.91 -39.33
CA GLY A 150 32.94 6.49 -40.13
C GLY A 150 32.51 7.50 -41.20
N ASN A 151 31.23 7.90 -41.18
CA ASN A 151 30.65 8.88 -42.10
C ASN A 151 30.16 10.14 -41.34
N ALA A 152 30.80 10.43 -40.21
CA ALA A 152 30.60 11.59 -39.34
C ALA A 152 31.90 12.37 -39.22
#